data_AF-A0A419J3N2-F1
#
_entry.id   AF-A0A419J3N2-F1
#
_cell.length_a   1.000
_cell.length_b   1.000
_cell.length_c   1.000
_cell.angle_alpha   90.00
_cell.angle_beta   90.00
_cell.angle_gamma   90.00
#
_symmetry.space_group_name_H-M   'P 1'
#
loop_
_entity.id
_entity.type
_entity.pdbx_description
1 polymer ?
#
loop_
_entity_poly.entity_id
_entity_poly.type
_entity_poly.pdbx_seq_one_letter_code
_entity_poly.pdbx_strand_id
1 'polypeptide(L)'
;MPTMTDNSILVQFANACKANVHQKWGTFASGQQRAQKLYDITLLVLDICQVPRPALQLDASLGGASGLFEFSTWKLKIDPNGFGQLTVPDKDGFLTLVTLIYHEARHCEQWFHMSRYAAVGHQMTAQKLAASMFIPQNIAAMALARKMGLSDPMLALTKGWYESVYGSQSGFRGINLQGLMLRRTGGAQEMNAFRNGFHGRYKGNLPEEVDAWAIQDLVAAHYKYP
;
A
#
# COMPACT_ATOMS: atom_id res chain seq x y z
N MET A 1 -11.36 9.16 12.64
CA MET A 1 -11.66 8.17 11.59
C MET A 1 -10.70 7.03 11.80
N PRO A 2 -11.16 5.76 11.77
CA PRO A 2 -10.24 4.63 11.84
C PRO A 2 -9.22 4.68 10.70
N THR A 3 -8.04 4.13 10.93
CA THR A 3 -6.97 4.07 9.92
C THR A 3 -6.43 2.66 9.80
N MET A 4 -5.71 2.36 8.71
CA MET A 4 -5.04 1.06 8.58
C MET A 4 -3.94 0.82 9.61
N THR A 5 -3.63 1.80 10.48
CA THR A 5 -2.69 1.63 11.60
C THR A 5 -3.35 1.17 12.89
N ASP A 6 -4.68 1.22 12.97
CA ASP A 6 -5.40 0.89 14.18
C ASP A 6 -5.26 -0.60 14.47
N ASN A 7 -4.82 -0.95 15.69
CA ASN A 7 -4.59 -2.34 16.11
C ASN A 7 -5.81 -3.25 15.88
N SER A 8 -7.03 -2.73 16.08
CA SER A 8 -8.26 -3.49 15.82
C SER A 8 -8.45 -3.83 14.34
N ILE A 9 -7.99 -2.97 13.43
CA ILE A 9 -8.05 -3.19 11.98
C ILE A 9 -6.98 -4.20 11.55
N LEU A 10 -5.76 -4.06 12.06
CA LEU A 10 -4.66 -5.00 11.81
C LEU A 10 -5.03 -6.43 12.21
N VAL A 11 -5.57 -6.59 13.42
CA VAL A 11 -6.03 -7.90 13.93
C VAL A 11 -7.17 -8.47 13.08
N GLN A 12 -8.16 -7.64 12.71
CA GLN A 12 -9.27 -8.09 11.86
C GLN A 12 -8.79 -8.55 10.48
N PHE A 13 -7.89 -7.80 9.85
CA PHE A 13 -7.31 -8.16 8.56
C PHE A 13 -6.55 -9.49 8.64
N ALA A 14 -5.62 -9.63 9.60
CA ALA A 14 -4.83 -10.85 9.77
C ALA A 14 -5.72 -12.08 10.01
N ASN A 15 -6.73 -11.96 10.88
CA ASN A 15 -7.68 -13.04 11.17
C ASN A 15 -8.53 -13.39 9.94
N ALA A 16 -8.99 -12.40 9.18
CA ALA A 16 -9.76 -12.62 7.96
C ALA A 16 -8.93 -13.34 6.89
N CYS A 17 -7.67 -12.95 6.70
CA CYS A 17 -6.75 -13.62 5.76
C CYS A 17 -6.50 -15.09 6.17
N LYS A 18 -6.35 -15.36 7.48
CA LYS A 18 -6.24 -16.74 7.99
C LYS A 18 -7.49 -17.56 7.69
N ALA A 19 -8.65 -17.09 8.14
CA ALA A 19 -9.89 -17.85 8.07
C ALA A 19 -10.44 -18.01 6.65
N ASN A 20 -10.20 -17.03 5.77
CA ASN A 20 -10.85 -16.98 4.46
C ASN A 20 -9.91 -17.20 3.28
N VAL A 21 -8.59 -17.16 3.47
CA VAL A 21 -7.63 -17.41 2.38
C VAL A 21 -6.69 -18.55 2.72
N HIS A 22 -5.98 -18.48 3.85
CA HIS A 22 -5.01 -19.53 4.23
C HIS A 22 -5.70 -20.88 4.38
N GLN A 23 -6.69 -20.99 5.28
CA GLN A 23 -7.38 -22.26 5.55
C GLN A 23 -8.18 -22.78 4.34
N LYS A 24 -8.50 -21.89 3.39
CA LYS A 24 -9.29 -22.21 2.20
C LYS A 24 -8.45 -22.24 0.92
N TRP A 25 -7.12 -22.21 1.02
CA TRP A 25 -6.24 -22.01 -0.13
C TRP A 25 -6.47 -23.02 -1.27
N GLY A 26 -6.64 -24.29 -0.90
CA GLY A 26 -6.91 -25.38 -1.84
C GLY A 26 -8.33 -25.40 -2.42
N THR A 27 -9.26 -24.59 -1.90
CA THR A 27 -10.65 -24.54 -2.40
C THR A 27 -10.84 -23.54 -3.54
N PHE A 28 -9.85 -22.69 -3.81
CA PHE A 28 -9.91 -21.72 -4.92
C PHE A 28 -9.51 -22.38 -6.23
N ALA A 29 -10.26 -22.11 -7.30
CA ALA A 29 -10.05 -22.70 -8.62
C ALA A 29 -8.80 -22.16 -9.33
N SER A 30 -8.31 -20.97 -8.96
CA SER A 30 -7.15 -20.35 -9.60
C SER A 30 -6.41 -19.40 -8.67
N GLY A 31 -5.15 -19.08 -9.02
CA GLY A 31 -4.40 -18.03 -8.33
C GLY A 31 -5.07 -16.67 -8.39
N GLN A 32 -5.78 -16.36 -9.47
CA GLN A 32 -6.59 -15.13 -9.57
C GLN A 32 -7.67 -15.06 -8.49
N GLN A 33 -8.37 -16.16 -8.20
CA GLN A 33 -9.38 -16.18 -7.13
C GLN A 33 -8.75 -16.02 -5.74
N ARG A 34 -7.54 -16.54 -5.52
CA ARG A 34 -6.79 -16.36 -4.27
C ARG A 34 -6.40 -14.90 -4.07
N ALA A 35 -5.83 -14.27 -5.09
CA ALA A 35 -5.47 -12.85 -5.08
C ALA A 35 -6.71 -11.97 -4.88
N GLN A 36 -7.79 -12.26 -5.62
CA GLN A 36 -9.06 -11.56 -5.48
C GLN A 36 -9.59 -11.66 -4.05
N LYS A 37 -9.50 -12.83 -3.39
CA LYS A 37 -10.01 -12.98 -2.03
C LYS A 37 -9.20 -12.19 -0.99
N LEU A 38 -7.88 -12.11 -1.12
CA LEU A 38 -7.06 -11.22 -0.27
C LEU A 38 -7.40 -9.74 -0.52
N TYR A 39 -7.58 -9.37 -1.79
CA TYR A 39 -7.97 -8.03 -2.15
C TYR A 39 -9.36 -7.67 -1.61
N ASP A 40 -10.35 -8.57 -1.66
CA ASP A 40 -11.69 -8.33 -1.09
C ASP A 40 -11.61 -8.04 0.42
N ILE A 41 -10.76 -8.78 1.16
CA ILE A 41 -10.51 -8.52 2.58
C ILE A 41 -9.87 -7.14 2.79
N THR A 42 -8.95 -6.77 1.90
CA THR A 42 -8.30 -5.45 1.89
C THR A 42 -9.31 -4.33 1.62
N LEU A 43 -10.27 -4.53 0.73
CA LEU A 43 -11.35 -3.57 0.48
C LEU A 43 -12.22 -3.33 1.71
N LEU A 44 -12.53 -4.36 2.49
CA LEU A 44 -13.28 -4.20 3.74
C LEU A 44 -12.53 -3.28 4.73
N VAL A 45 -11.20 -3.41 4.80
CA VAL A 45 -10.36 -2.53 5.61
C VAL A 45 -10.43 -1.09 5.08
N LEU A 46 -10.28 -0.89 3.78
CA LEU A 46 -10.35 0.45 3.17
C LEU A 46 -11.72 1.10 3.35
N ASP A 47 -12.80 0.33 3.31
CA ASP A 47 -14.16 0.82 3.57
C ASP A 47 -14.31 1.33 5.02
N ILE A 48 -13.80 0.57 6.00
CA ILE A 48 -13.80 0.97 7.41
C ILE A 48 -12.99 2.26 7.61
N CYS A 49 -11.86 2.38 6.90
CA CYS A 49 -11.01 3.58 6.91
C CYS A 49 -11.57 4.71 6.02
N GLN A 50 -12.69 4.48 5.34
CA GLN A 50 -13.34 5.41 4.41
C GLN A 50 -12.43 5.90 3.27
N VAL A 51 -11.51 5.05 2.84
CA VAL A 51 -10.59 5.26 1.73
C VAL A 51 -11.24 4.78 0.43
N PRO A 52 -11.17 5.54 -0.68
CA PRO A 52 -11.72 5.11 -1.95
C PRO A 52 -11.08 3.81 -2.43
N ARG A 53 -11.91 2.83 -2.82
CA ARG A 53 -11.45 1.51 -3.26
C ARG A 53 -10.56 1.62 -4.51
N PRO A 54 -9.29 1.20 -4.45
CA PRO A 54 -8.47 1.03 -5.64
C PRO A 54 -8.88 -0.23 -6.37
N ALA A 55 -8.76 -0.30 -7.70
CA ALA A 55 -9.03 -1.53 -8.45
C ALA A 55 -7.83 -2.50 -8.36
N LEU A 56 -8.09 -3.81 -8.34
CA LEU A 56 -7.04 -4.83 -8.45
C LEU A 56 -6.58 -4.99 -9.91
N GLN A 57 -5.27 -5.05 -10.13
CA GLN A 57 -4.68 -5.47 -11.39
C GLN A 57 -3.56 -6.48 -11.09
N LEU A 58 -3.67 -7.69 -11.64
CA LEU A 58 -2.58 -8.65 -11.60
C LEU A 58 -1.63 -8.38 -12.76
N ASP A 59 -0.36 -8.14 -12.46
CA ASP A 59 0.63 -7.71 -13.44
C ASP A 59 2.00 -8.31 -13.10
N ALA A 60 2.55 -9.12 -14.00
CA ALA A 60 3.86 -9.74 -13.82
C ALA A 60 5.03 -8.80 -14.19
N SER A 61 4.74 -7.62 -14.74
CA SER A 61 5.72 -6.69 -15.29
C SER A 61 5.82 -5.41 -14.46
N LEU A 62 6.11 -5.53 -13.17
CA LEU A 62 6.21 -4.42 -12.23
C LEU A 62 7.63 -3.87 -12.03
N GLY A 63 8.52 -4.05 -13.02
CA GLY A 63 9.89 -3.52 -12.97
C GLY A 63 10.70 -4.01 -11.77
N GLY A 64 10.49 -5.26 -11.36
CA GLY A 64 11.15 -5.90 -10.20
C GLY A 64 10.49 -5.62 -8.85
N ALA A 65 9.33 -4.97 -8.80
CA ALA A 65 8.49 -4.92 -7.59
C ALA A 65 7.52 -6.11 -7.55
N SER A 66 7.12 -6.54 -6.35
CA SER A 66 6.06 -7.56 -6.20
C SER A 66 4.66 -6.93 -6.06
N GLY A 67 4.59 -5.64 -5.72
CA GLY A 67 3.38 -4.85 -5.59
C GLY A 67 3.66 -3.39 -5.90
N LEU A 68 2.61 -2.66 -6.29
CA LEU A 68 2.65 -1.23 -6.53
C LEU A 68 1.23 -0.64 -6.44
N PHE A 69 1.05 0.38 -5.61
CA PHE A 69 -0.10 1.28 -5.74
C PHE A 69 0.14 2.32 -6.85
N GLU A 70 -0.59 2.18 -7.96
CA GLU A 70 -0.60 3.16 -9.04
C GLU A 70 -1.67 4.23 -8.77
N PHE A 71 -1.26 5.31 -8.12
CA PHE A 71 -2.17 6.40 -7.73
C PHE A 71 -2.81 7.12 -8.92
N SER A 72 -2.18 7.13 -10.10
CA SER A 72 -2.70 7.81 -11.30
C SER A 72 -3.93 7.14 -11.91
N THR A 73 -4.04 5.83 -11.75
CA THR A 73 -5.21 5.05 -12.18
C THR A 73 -6.01 4.51 -10.99
N TRP A 74 -5.55 4.80 -9.77
CA TRP A 74 -6.10 4.31 -8.51
C TRP A 74 -6.21 2.79 -8.46
N LYS A 75 -5.08 2.10 -8.69
CA LYS A 75 -5.00 0.63 -8.76
C LYS A 75 -3.97 0.05 -7.81
N LEU A 76 -4.29 -1.11 -7.24
CA LEU A 76 -3.32 -2.00 -6.62
C LEU A 76 -2.84 -2.98 -7.69
N LYS A 77 -1.59 -2.83 -8.11
CA LYS A 77 -0.93 -3.78 -9.01
C LYS A 77 -0.15 -4.79 -8.18
N ILE A 78 -0.41 -6.08 -8.41
CA ILE A 78 0.22 -7.17 -7.64
C ILE A 78 0.76 -8.22 -8.61
N ASP A 79 1.98 -8.70 -8.35
CA ASP A 79 2.58 -9.81 -9.09
C ASP A 79 1.77 -11.11 -8.82
N PRO A 80 1.23 -11.77 -9.86
CA PRO A 80 0.45 -13.00 -9.69
C PRO A 80 1.27 -14.23 -9.27
N ASN A 81 2.61 -14.21 -9.38
CA ASN A 81 3.46 -15.40 -9.27
C ASN A 81 3.26 -16.17 -7.95
N GLY A 82 3.08 -15.46 -6.83
CA GLY A 82 2.88 -16.10 -5.52
C GLY A 82 1.52 -16.78 -5.32
N PHE A 83 0.55 -16.55 -6.21
CA PHE A 83 -0.80 -17.10 -6.10
C PHE A 83 -1.00 -18.40 -6.89
N GLY A 84 -0.07 -18.76 -7.78
CA GLY A 84 -0.21 -19.90 -8.69
C GLY A 84 -0.16 -21.28 -8.01
N GLN A 85 0.45 -21.36 -6.82
CA GLN A 85 0.67 -22.62 -6.10
C GLN A 85 -0.65 -23.28 -5.68
N LEU A 86 -0.81 -24.59 -5.93
CA LEU A 86 -2.01 -25.34 -5.55
C LEU A 86 -2.12 -25.56 -4.04
N THR A 87 -0.99 -25.89 -3.41
CA THR A 87 -0.86 -25.95 -1.95
C THR A 87 -0.66 -24.56 -1.39
N VAL A 88 -1.09 -24.35 -0.14
CA VAL A 88 -0.77 -23.11 0.56
C VAL A 88 0.75 -22.92 0.60
N PRO A 89 1.26 -21.69 0.34
CA PRO A 89 2.66 -21.37 0.58
C PRO A 89 3.06 -21.68 2.02
N ASP A 90 4.36 -21.81 2.24
CA ASP A 90 4.89 -21.85 3.60
C ASP A 90 4.61 -20.54 4.37
N LYS A 91 5.05 -20.51 5.63
CA LYS A 91 4.79 -19.38 6.52
C LYS A 91 5.20 -18.04 5.93
N ASP A 92 6.42 -17.96 5.45
CA ASP A 92 7.01 -16.72 4.99
C ASP A 92 6.45 -16.32 3.62
N GLY A 93 6.16 -17.30 2.75
CA GLY A 93 5.53 -17.07 1.47
C GLY A 93 4.12 -16.49 1.60
N PHE A 94 3.28 -17.08 2.45
CA PHE A 94 1.91 -16.58 2.63
C PHE A 94 1.90 -15.21 3.33
N LEU A 95 2.74 -15.02 4.35
CA LEU A 95 2.89 -13.72 5.00
C LEU A 95 3.31 -12.65 3.99
N THR A 96 4.27 -12.96 3.12
CA THR A 96 4.71 -12.03 2.07
C THR A 96 3.51 -11.54 1.23
N LEU A 97 2.60 -12.43 0.81
CA LEU A 97 1.43 -12.03 0.02
C LEU A 97 0.45 -11.16 0.79
N VAL A 98 0.15 -11.53 2.03
CA VAL A 98 -0.80 -10.83 2.89
C VAL A 98 -0.30 -9.45 3.27
N THR A 99 0.97 -9.35 3.63
CA THR A 99 1.54 -8.09 4.09
C THR A 99 1.86 -7.16 2.92
N LEU A 100 2.23 -7.70 1.75
CA LEU A 100 2.43 -6.93 0.52
C LEU A 100 1.14 -6.21 0.10
N ILE A 101 0.01 -6.90 0.00
CA ILE A 101 -1.24 -6.24 -0.44
C ILE A 101 -1.71 -5.18 0.57
N TYR A 102 -1.47 -5.40 1.86
CA TYR A 102 -1.76 -4.42 2.91
C TYR A 102 -0.85 -3.19 2.82
N HIS A 103 0.44 -3.40 2.51
CA HIS A 103 1.42 -2.34 2.27
C HIS A 103 0.98 -1.43 1.10
N GLU A 104 0.65 -2.01 -0.04
CA GLU A 104 0.18 -1.22 -1.19
C GLU A 104 -1.15 -0.51 -0.91
N ALA A 105 -2.06 -1.15 -0.16
CA ALA A 105 -3.29 -0.50 0.28
C ALA A 105 -3.05 0.65 1.27
N ARG A 106 -2.00 0.58 2.09
CA ARG A 106 -1.59 1.69 2.95
C ARG A 106 -1.13 2.89 2.12
N HIS A 107 -0.44 2.69 0.99
CA HIS A 107 -0.17 3.79 0.06
C HIS A 107 -1.45 4.42 -0.51
N CYS A 108 -2.49 3.63 -0.77
CA CYS A 108 -3.79 4.16 -1.18
C CYS A 108 -4.40 5.11 -0.13
N GLU A 109 -4.38 4.71 1.14
CA GLU A 109 -4.81 5.57 2.26
C GLU A 109 -3.95 6.83 2.37
N GLN A 110 -2.62 6.70 2.33
CA GLN A 110 -1.68 7.81 2.40
C GLN A 110 -1.94 8.86 1.31
N TRP A 111 -2.09 8.42 0.05
CA TRP A 111 -2.39 9.33 -1.07
C TRP A 111 -3.74 10.02 -0.91
N PHE A 112 -4.75 9.31 -0.40
CA PHE A 112 -6.05 9.92 -0.13
C PHE A 112 -5.96 10.97 0.98
N HIS A 113 -5.24 10.67 2.07
CA HIS A 113 -4.99 11.61 3.15
C HIS A 113 -4.21 12.86 2.68
N MET A 114 -3.14 12.67 1.90
CA MET A 114 -2.40 13.79 1.30
C MET A 114 -3.30 14.67 0.44
N SER A 115 -4.23 14.07 -0.31
CA SER A 115 -5.19 14.80 -1.14
C SER A 115 -6.18 15.60 -0.29
N ARG A 116 -6.68 15.01 0.81
CA ARG A 116 -7.56 15.69 1.78
C ARG A 116 -6.85 16.86 2.47
N TYR A 117 -5.56 16.69 2.77
CA TYR A 117 -4.71 17.76 3.33
C TYR A 117 -4.50 18.88 2.32
N ALA A 118 -4.12 18.56 1.09
CA ALA A 118 -3.86 19.54 0.03
C ALA A 118 -5.09 20.38 -0.33
N ALA A 119 -6.29 19.81 -0.21
CA ALA A 119 -7.56 20.52 -0.38
C ALA A 119 -7.69 21.74 0.55
N VAL A 120 -7.12 21.68 1.76
CA VAL A 120 -7.17 22.77 2.76
C VAL A 120 -5.85 23.50 2.85
N GLY A 121 -4.76 22.78 3.12
CA GLY A 121 -3.43 23.36 3.36
C GLY A 121 -2.88 24.13 2.17
N HIS A 122 -3.35 23.82 0.96
CA HIS A 122 -2.96 24.49 -0.28
C HIS A 122 -4.16 25.04 -1.07
N GLN A 123 -5.35 25.06 -0.45
CA GLN A 123 -6.60 25.59 -1.02
C GLN A 123 -6.90 25.06 -2.43
N MET A 124 -6.62 23.77 -2.68
CA MET A 124 -6.78 23.19 -4.01
C MET A 124 -8.23 22.76 -4.28
N THR A 125 -8.73 23.11 -5.47
CA THR A 125 -9.99 22.54 -6.00
C THR A 125 -9.79 21.08 -6.41
N ALA A 126 -10.87 20.34 -6.65
CA ALA A 126 -10.79 18.96 -7.12
C ALA A 126 -10.01 18.85 -8.44
N GLN A 127 -10.20 19.79 -9.37
CA GLN A 127 -9.45 19.84 -10.63
C GLN A 127 -7.95 20.07 -10.38
N LYS A 128 -7.60 20.99 -9.47
CA LYS A 128 -6.20 21.27 -9.14
C LYS A 128 -5.54 20.10 -8.40
N LEU A 129 -6.25 19.43 -7.51
CA LEU A 129 -5.80 18.19 -6.86
C LEU A 129 -5.50 17.11 -7.90
N ALA A 130 -6.46 16.81 -8.78
CA ALA A 130 -6.30 15.81 -9.82
C ALA A 130 -5.08 16.10 -10.72
N ALA A 131 -4.91 17.35 -11.15
CA ALA A 131 -3.82 17.76 -12.02
C ALA A 131 -2.45 17.76 -11.31
N SER A 132 -2.36 18.30 -10.09
CA SER A 132 -1.08 18.47 -9.39
C SER A 132 -0.57 17.20 -8.72
N MET A 133 -1.49 16.34 -8.27
CA MET A 133 -1.16 15.08 -7.61
C MET A 133 -1.23 13.88 -8.56
N PHE A 134 -1.66 14.12 -9.80
CA PHE A 134 -1.89 13.11 -10.84
C PHE A 134 -2.79 11.98 -10.34
N ILE A 135 -3.92 12.32 -9.70
CA ILE A 135 -4.92 11.35 -9.22
C ILE A 135 -6.22 11.48 -10.02
N PRO A 136 -7.08 10.45 -10.07
CA PRO A 136 -8.34 10.55 -10.80
C PRO A 136 -9.27 11.64 -10.24
N GLN A 137 -10.02 12.29 -11.14
CA GLN A 137 -10.90 13.41 -10.80
C GLN A 137 -11.96 13.06 -9.74
N ASN A 138 -12.50 11.85 -9.78
CA ASN A 138 -13.46 11.37 -8.78
C ASN A 138 -12.83 11.22 -7.39
N ILE A 139 -11.57 10.77 -7.31
CA ILE A 139 -10.83 10.66 -6.04
C ILE A 139 -10.53 12.04 -5.48
N ALA A 140 -10.09 12.96 -6.33
CA ALA A 140 -9.86 14.35 -5.96
C ALA A 140 -11.14 15.04 -5.44
N ALA A 141 -12.29 14.79 -6.08
CA ALA A 141 -13.58 15.29 -5.62
C ALA A 141 -13.97 14.72 -4.24
N MET A 142 -13.76 13.42 -4.02
CA MET A 142 -13.99 12.80 -2.70
C MET A 142 -13.06 13.39 -1.62
N ALA A 143 -11.79 13.62 -1.95
CA ALA A 143 -10.82 14.19 -1.02
C ALA A 143 -11.20 15.63 -0.61
N LEU A 144 -11.63 16.46 -1.57
CA LEU A 144 -12.12 17.81 -1.31
C LEU A 144 -13.40 17.80 -0.44
N ALA A 145 -14.35 16.91 -0.76
CA ALA A 145 -15.58 16.77 0.02
C ALA A 145 -15.31 16.30 1.46
N ARG A 146 -14.23 15.53 1.66
CA ARG A 146 -13.80 15.00 2.96
C ARG A 146 -12.51 15.66 3.44
N LYS A 147 -12.36 16.96 3.19
CA LYS A 147 -11.15 17.73 3.49
C LYS A 147 -10.63 17.50 4.92
N MET A 148 -9.32 17.50 5.10
CA MET A 148 -8.69 17.23 6.40
C MET A 148 -8.88 18.42 7.35
N GLY A 149 -9.45 18.17 8.52
CA GLY A 149 -9.60 19.18 9.56
C GLY A 149 -8.29 19.40 10.32
N LEU A 150 -8.15 20.57 10.96
CA LEU A 150 -6.97 20.89 11.79
C LEU A 150 -6.83 20.00 13.04
N SER A 151 -7.93 19.39 13.48
CA SER A 151 -7.97 18.44 14.60
C SER A 151 -7.94 16.98 14.16
N ASP A 152 -7.71 16.69 12.86
CA ASP A 152 -7.60 15.31 12.37
C ASP A 152 -6.33 14.68 12.96
N PRO A 153 -6.40 13.53 13.66
CA PRO A 153 -5.23 12.89 14.26
C PRO A 153 -4.16 12.51 13.23
N MET A 154 -4.55 12.35 11.96
CA MET A 154 -3.62 12.04 10.87
C MET A 154 -2.90 13.26 10.30
N LEU A 155 -3.22 14.48 10.75
CA LEU A 155 -2.71 15.72 10.14
C LEU A 155 -1.18 15.80 10.14
N ALA A 156 -0.55 15.60 11.29
CA ALA A 156 0.91 15.70 11.42
C ALA A 156 1.63 14.68 10.53
N LEU A 157 1.15 13.43 10.56
CA LEU A 157 1.71 12.34 9.77
C LEU A 157 1.51 12.60 8.26
N THR A 158 0.32 13.03 7.86
CA THR A 158 -0.03 13.35 6.47
C THR A 158 0.80 14.50 5.92
N LYS A 159 1.09 15.52 6.74
CA LYS A 159 1.96 16.63 6.34
C LYS A 159 3.37 16.13 6.05
N GLY A 160 3.90 15.21 6.85
CA GLY A 160 5.20 14.58 6.61
C GLY A 160 5.25 13.85 5.27
N TRP A 161 4.21 13.07 4.95
CA TRP A 161 4.08 12.41 3.64
C TRP A 161 3.98 13.41 2.49
N TYR A 162 3.15 14.45 2.64
CA TYR A 162 2.96 15.45 1.59
C TYR A 162 4.26 16.19 1.28
N GLU A 163 5.02 16.61 2.29
CA GLU A 163 6.32 17.27 2.10
C GLU A 163 7.35 16.36 1.41
N SER A 164 7.34 15.07 1.73
CA SER A 164 8.16 14.03 1.08
C SER A 164 7.84 13.87 -0.41
N VAL A 165 6.55 13.78 -0.75
CA VAL A 165 6.11 13.41 -2.11
C VAL A 165 5.96 14.63 -3.03
N TYR A 166 5.34 15.71 -2.53
CA TYR A 166 4.92 16.86 -3.34
C TYR A 166 5.54 18.19 -2.89
N GLY A 167 5.96 18.28 -1.64
CA GLY A 167 6.49 19.51 -1.07
C GLY A 167 8.00 19.65 -1.24
N SER A 168 8.60 20.30 -0.26
CA SER A 168 10.00 20.74 -0.28
C SER A 168 11.01 19.59 -0.39
N GLN A 169 10.63 18.35 -0.04
CA GLN A 169 11.51 17.18 -0.05
C GLN A 169 11.33 16.28 -1.29
N SER A 170 10.45 16.66 -2.22
CA SER A 170 10.18 15.89 -3.44
C SER A 170 11.41 15.64 -4.33
N GLY A 171 12.37 16.57 -4.36
CA GLY A 171 13.65 16.39 -5.07
C GLY A 171 14.54 15.30 -4.46
N PHE A 172 14.56 15.17 -3.14
CA PHE A 172 15.30 14.11 -2.43
C PHE A 172 14.69 12.73 -2.69
N ARG A 173 13.36 12.65 -2.81
CA ARG A 173 12.66 11.44 -3.24
C ARG A 173 13.05 11.00 -4.66
N GLY A 174 13.08 11.93 -5.61
CA GLY A 174 13.48 11.65 -6.99
C GLY A 174 14.86 11.00 -7.11
N ILE A 175 15.83 11.47 -6.31
CA ILE A 175 17.20 10.93 -6.28
C ILE A 175 17.21 9.49 -5.72
N ASN A 176 16.47 9.23 -4.63
CA ASN A 176 16.40 7.88 -4.04
C ASN A 176 15.73 6.87 -4.98
N LEU A 177 14.72 7.28 -5.74
CA LEU A 177 14.06 6.42 -6.74
C LEU A 177 14.88 6.22 -8.02
N GLN A 178 15.62 7.24 -8.49
CA GLN A 178 16.52 7.07 -9.64
C GLN A 178 17.70 6.15 -9.32
N GLY A 179 18.24 6.22 -8.08
CA GLY A 179 19.25 5.28 -7.60
C GLY A 179 18.77 3.82 -7.53
N LEU A 180 17.45 3.59 -7.39
CA LEU A 180 16.80 2.28 -7.40
C LEU A 180 16.80 1.66 -8.81
N MET A 181 16.51 2.46 -9.85
CA MET A 181 16.39 1.97 -11.23
C MET A 181 17.73 1.54 -11.84
N LEU A 182 18.83 2.17 -11.44
CA LEU A 182 20.17 1.89 -11.98
C LEU A 182 20.82 0.60 -11.44
N ARG A 183 20.25 -0.06 -10.42
CA ARG A 183 20.88 -1.21 -9.71
C ARG A 183 20.07 -2.51 -9.75
N ARG A 184 18.98 -2.58 -10.52
CA ARG A 184 17.96 -3.65 -10.48
C ARG A 184 18.11 -4.80 -11.50
N THR A 185 19.26 -4.97 -12.15
CA THR A 185 19.50 -6.03 -13.16
C THR A 185 19.79 -7.44 -12.57
N GLY A 186 19.35 -7.74 -11.35
CA GLY A 186 19.72 -8.95 -10.60
C GLY A 186 18.53 -9.87 -10.22
N GLY A 187 18.78 -11.18 -10.05
CA GLY A 187 17.81 -12.26 -9.83
C GLY A 187 17.36 -12.50 -8.37
N ALA A 188 16.56 -13.55 -8.13
CA ALA A 188 15.81 -13.79 -6.88
C ALA A 188 16.64 -13.91 -5.58
N GLN A 189 17.90 -14.38 -5.63
CA GLN A 189 18.80 -14.36 -4.47
C GLN A 189 19.26 -12.93 -4.12
N GLU A 190 19.34 -12.05 -5.11
CA GLU A 190 19.62 -10.62 -4.90
C GLU A 190 18.42 -9.90 -4.31
N MET A 191 17.18 -10.41 -4.41
CA MET A 191 16.02 -9.83 -3.72
C MET A 191 16.11 -9.95 -2.19
N ASN A 192 16.65 -11.06 -1.65
CA ASN A 192 16.87 -11.18 -0.21
C ASN A 192 18.06 -10.33 0.28
N ALA A 193 19.11 -10.19 -0.54
CA ALA A 193 20.22 -9.27 -0.26
C ALA A 193 19.80 -7.80 -0.38
N PHE A 194 18.93 -7.48 -1.34
CA PHE A 194 18.26 -6.18 -1.50
C PHE A 194 17.39 -5.88 -0.28
N ARG A 195 16.62 -6.86 0.21
CA ARG A 195 15.81 -6.73 1.44
C ARG A 195 16.62 -6.52 2.72
N ASN A 196 17.93 -6.78 2.72
CA ASN A 196 18.78 -6.63 3.91
C ASN A 196 19.74 -5.43 3.83
N GLY A 197 20.30 -5.12 2.64
CA GLY A 197 21.22 -3.99 2.44
C GLY A 197 20.57 -2.68 1.97
N PHE A 198 19.46 -2.78 1.21
CA PHE A 198 18.75 -1.62 0.64
C PHE A 198 17.61 -1.12 1.56
N HIS A 199 16.97 -2.05 2.27
CA HIS A 199 15.97 -1.79 3.32
C HIS A 199 16.40 -0.71 4.31
N GLY A 200 17.66 -0.68 4.74
CA GLY A 200 18.14 0.28 5.74
C GLY A 200 18.17 1.74 5.27
N ARG A 201 18.38 1.99 3.96
CA ARG A 201 18.43 3.36 3.40
C ARG A 201 17.05 3.86 2.95
N TYR A 202 16.19 2.96 2.47
CA TYR A 202 14.82 3.27 2.06
C TYR A 202 13.88 3.44 3.28
N LYS A 203 13.99 2.56 4.27
CA LYS A 203 13.28 2.64 5.58
C LYS A 203 13.73 3.82 6.44
N GLY A 204 14.73 4.60 6.03
CA GLY A 204 15.24 5.76 6.77
C GLY A 204 14.84 7.12 6.21
N ASN A 205 14.38 7.20 4.95
CA ASN A 205 14.47 8.46 4.18
C ASN A 205 13.18 8.90 3.48
N LEU A 206 12.13 8.07 3.42
CA LEU A 206 10.82 8.42 2.85
C LEU A 206 9.71 8.12 3.87
N PRO A 207 9.14 9.13 4.57
CA PRO A 207 8.18 8.94 5.65
C PRO A 207 6.98 8.05 5.30
N GLU A 208 6.48 8.14 4.07
CA GLU A 208 5.36 7.34 3.57
C GLU A 208 5.71 5.86 3.44
N GLU A 209 6.94 5.55 3.04
CA GLU A 209 7.44 4.18 2.92
C GLU A 209 7.77 3.59 4.28
N VAL A 210 8.43 4.37 5.16
CA VAL A 210 8.72 3.94 6.53
C VAL A 210 7.44 3.51 7.24
N ASP A 211 6.39 4.32 7.10
CA ASP A 211 5.07 4.03 7.64
C ASP A 211 4.47 2.76 7.04
N ALA A 212 4.45 2.62 5.71
CA ALA A 212 3.90 1.42 5.05
C ALA A 212 4.64 0.13 5.47
N TRP A 213 5.97 0.17 5.59
CA TRP A 213 6.78 -0.95 6.08
C TRP A 213 6.53 -1.25 7.57
N ALA A 214 6.41 -0.23 8.41
CA ALA A 214 6.12 -0.44 9.83
C ALA A 214 4.76 -1.12 10.02
N ILE A 215 3.76 -0.72 9.25
CA ILE A 215 2.43 -1.34 9.27
C ILE A 215 2.48 -2.77 8.73
N GLN A 216 3.29 -3.02 7.70
CA GLN A 216 3.55 -4.37 7.20
C GLN A 216 4.08 -5.31 8.30
N ASP A 217 5.08 -4.85 9.05
CA ASP A 217 5.68 -5.60 10.17
C ASP A 217 4.65 -5.90 11.26
N LEU A 218 3.73 -4.96 11.53
CA LEU A 218 2.65 -5.16 12.51
C LEU A 218 1.60 -6.20 12.05
N VAL A 219 1.20 -6.19 10.78
CA VAL A 219 0.30 -7.24 10.24
C VAL A 219 0.91 -8.63 10.42
N ALA A 220 2.21 -8.77 10.10
CA ALA A 220 2.92 -10.03 10.29
C ALA A 220 2.92 -10.47 11.77
N ALA A 221 3.12 -9.54 12.71
CA ALA A 221 3.11 -9.83 14.14
C ALA A 221 1.74 -10.29 14.67
N HIS A 222 0.63 -9.80 14.09
CA HIS A 222 -0.72 -10.22 14.47
C HIS A 222 -1.14 -11.55 13.83
N TYR A 223 -0.44 -12.01 12.80
CA TYR A 223 -0.76 -13.24 12.11
C TYR A 223 -0.29 -14.47 12.91
N LYS A 224 -1.22 -15.11 13.63
CA LYS A 224 -0.95 -16.37 14.34
C LYS A 224 -1.12 -17.56 13.39
N TYR A 225 -0.02 -18.21 13.04
CA TYR A 225 -0.05 -19.41 12.19
C TYR A 225 -0.87 -20.54 12.84
N PRO A 226 -1.68 -21.29 12.06
CA PRO A 226 -2.31 -22.52 12.52
C PRO A 226 -1.28 -23.62 12.78
#